data_AF-A0A183P7E6-F1
#
_entry.id   AF-A0A183P7E6-F1
#
_cell.length_a   1.000
_cell.length_b   1.000
_cell.length_c   1.000
_cell.angle_alpha   90.00
_cell.angle_beta   90.00
_cell.angle_gamma   90.00
#
_symmetry.space_group_name_H-M   'P 1'
#
loop_
_entity.id
_entity.type
_entity.pdbx_description
1 polymer ?
#
loop_
_entity_poly.entity_id
_entity_poly.type
_entity_poly.pdbx_seq_one_letter_code
_entity_poly.pdbx_strand_id
1 'polypeptide(L)'
;MEDVRTRREAEMISDHHLIVANLKLKLKKNWTTGQTALQRFNTAFLRDTDKLNEFKIAFNNRFQTLQHLLKEEETTMEDNWKGIKVALTSTCQEVLGLKKQVIRGTPE
;
A
#
# COMPACT_ATOMS: atom_id res chain seq x y z
N MET A 1 30.20 -52.72 -15.53
CA MET A 1 29.42 -52.19 -16.66
C MET A 1 28.28 -51.38 -16.06
N GLU A 2 28.11 -50.17 -16.60
CA GLU A 2 27.65 -48.94 -15.96
C GLU A 2 26.27 -48.95 -15.28
N ASP A 3 26.25 -48.39 -14.07
CA ASP A 3 25.61 -47.12 -13.68
C ASP A 3 24.29 -46.65 -14.31
N VAL A 4 23.41 -46.18 -13.40
CA VAL A 4 22.60 -44.97 -13.50
C VAL A 4 21.64 -44.85 -14.69
N ARG A 5 20.34 -45.11 -14.43
CA ARG A 5 19.25 -44.31 -15.04
C ARG A 5 17.86 -44.56 -14.44
N THR A 6 17.59 -44.19 -13.18
CA THR A 6 16.16 -44.05 -12.76
C THR A 6 15.91 -43.16 -11.54
N ARG A 7 16.91 -42.41 -11.05
CA ARG A 7 16.77 -41.57 -9.85
C ARG A 7 16.67 -40.07 -10.11
N ARG A 8 16.45 -39.63 -11.35
CA ARG A 8 16.40 -38.19 -11.70
C ARG A 8 15.01 -37.63 -11.97
N GLU A 9 14.04 -38.44 -12.39
CA GLU A 9 12.72 -37.93 -12.74
C GLU A 9 11.86 -37.61 -11.51
N ALA A 10 11.94 -38.43 -10.45
CA ALA A 10 11.23 -38.19 -9.20
C ALA A 10 11.79 -37.00 -8.38
N GLU A 11 13.12 -36.81 -8.37
CA GLU A 11 13.77 -35.66 -7.72
C GLU A 11 13.34 -34.33 -8.40
N MET A 12 13.28 -34.30 -9.74
CA MET A 12 12.94 -33.09 -10.52
C MET A 12 11.46 -32.66 -10.39
N ILE A 13 10.52 -33.60 -10.27
CA ILE A 13 9.09 -33.30 -10.03
C ILE A 13 8.88 -32.81 -8.58
N SER A 14 9.62 -33.36 -7.61
CA SER A 14 9.53 -32.96 -6.20
C SER A 14 10.13 -31.57 -5.96
N ASP A 15 11.25 -31.24 -6.60
CA ASP A 15 11.91 -29.94 -6.51
C ASP A 15 11.04 -28.84 -7.14
N HIS A 16 10.37 -29.14 -8.25
CA HIS A 16 9.44 -28.19 -8.86
C HIS A 16 8.25 -27.88 -7.94
N HIS A 17 7.65 -28.92 -7.31
CA HIS A 17 6.59 -28.73 -6.32
C HIS A 17 7.08 -27.93 -5.09
N LEU A 18 8.31 -28.18 -4.64
CA LEU A 18 8.93 -27.47 -3.51
C LEU A 18 9.18 -25.99 -3.83
N ILE A 19 9.70 -25.68 -5.02
CA ILE A 19 9.91 -24.30 -5.47
C ILE A 19 8.58 -23.55 -5.58
N VAL A 20 7.55 -24.17 -6.16
CA VAL A 20 6.20 -23.59 -6.26
C VAL A 20 5.60 -23.34 -4.88
N ALA A 21 5.72 -24.30 -3.95
CA ALA A 21 5.25 -24.14 -2.57
C ALA A 21 5.99 -23.01 -1.83
N ASN A 22 7.31 -22.91 -2.00
CA ASN A 22 8.14 -21.87 -1.39
C ASN A 22 7.81 -20.48 -1.94
N LEU A 23 7.63 -20.35 -3.27
CA LEU A 23 7.18 -19.11 -3.91
C LEU A 23 5.79 -18.70 -3.40
N LYS A 24 4.84 -19.64 -3.32
CA LYS A 24 3.49 -19.40 -2.79
C LYS A 24 3.53 -18.93 -1.34
N LEU A 25 4.42 -19.50 -0.52
CA LEU A 25 4.61 -19.10 0.87
C LEU A 25 5.21 -17.70 1.00
N LYS A 26 6.23 -17.36 0.20
CA LYS A 26 6.83 -16.02 0.16
C LYS A 26 5.85 -14.95 -0.32
N LEU A 27 5.08 -15.26 -1.37
CA LEU A 27 4.02 -14.38 -1.86
C LEU A 27 2.96 -14.14 -0.80
N LYS A 28 2.50 -15.18 -0.11
CA LYS A 28 1.52 -15.05 0.97
C LYS A 28 2.05 -14.21 2.14
N LYS A 29 3.32 -14.40 2.54
CA LYS A 29 3.98 -13.60 3.58
C LYS A 29 4.06 -12.12 3.19
N ASN A 30 4.56 -11.82 1.99
CA ASN A 30 4.65 -10.45 1.50
C ASN A 30 3.27 -9.79 1.30
N TRP A 31 2.27 -10.56 0.86
CA TRP A 31 0.90 -10.09 0.74
C TRP A 31 0.28 -9.73 2.10
N THR A 32 0.42 -10.59 3.10
CA THR A 32 -0.07 -10.32 4.46
C THR A 32 0.69 -9.16 5.11
N THR A 33 2.01 -9.04 4.89
CA THR A 33 2.82 -7.90 5.34
C THR A 33 2.40 -6.60 4.65
N GLY A 34 2.20 -6.61 3.32
CA GLY A 34 1.74 -5.44 2.55
C GLY A 34 0.32 -5.01 2.93
N GLN A 35 -0.56 -5.96 3.22
CA GLN A 35 -1.92 -5.68 3.70
C GLN A 35 -1.93 -5.09 5.13
N THR A 36 -0.98 -5.51 5.98
CA THR A 36 -0.82 -4.97 7.34
C THR A 36 -0.17 -3.58 7.31
N ALA A 37 0.77 -3.34 6.40
CA ALA A 37 1.49 -2.08 6.25
C ALA A 37 0.68 -0.98 5.54
N LEU A 38 -0.33 -1.34 4.73
CA LEU A 38 -1.16 -0.35 4.05
C LEU A 38 -2.19 0.23 5.03
N GLN A 39 -1.82 1.32 5.71
CA GLN A 39 -2.79 2.14 6.44
C GLN A 39 -3.81 2.68 5.44
N ARG A 40 -5.07 2.24 5.58
CA ARG A 40 -6.18 2.71 4.75
C ARG A 40 -6.89 3.83 5.48
N PHE A 41 -7.22 4.90 4.77
CA PHE A 41 -8.11 5.93 5.29
C PHE A 41 -9.56 5.43 5.31
N ASN A 42 -10.38 6.01 6.20
CA ASN A 42 -11.80 5.66 6.25
C ASN A 42 -12.57 6.36 5.12
N THR A 43 -12.62 5.71 3.95
CA THR A 43 -13.32 6.24 2.76
C THR A 43 -14.83 6.37 2.94
N ALA A 44 -15.43 5.77 3.99
CA ALA A 44 -16.84 5.94 4.28
C ALA A 44 -17.20 7.41 4.57
N PHE A 45 -16.28 8.20 5.12
CA PHE A 45 -16.49 9.63 5.37
C PHE A 45 -16.66 10.45 4.09
N LEU A 46 -16.20 9.96 2.93
CA LEU A 46 -16.43 10.64 1.66
C LEU A 46 -17.87 10.47 1.14
N ARG A 47 -18.69 9.62 1.78
CA ARG A 47 -20.13 9.53 1.49
C ARG A 47 -20.93 10.60 2.22
N ASP A 48 -20.37 11.18 3.26
CA ASP A 48 -20.94 12.30 3.99
C ASP A 48 -20.58 13.60 3.25
N THR A 49 -21.59 14.34 2.82
CA THR A 49 -21.41 15.55 2.01
C THR A 49 -20.66 16.64 2.76
N ASP A 50 -20.90 16.77 4.08
CA ASP A 50 -20.26 17.79 4.91
C ASP A 50 -18.78 17.47 5.08
N LYS A 51 -18.45 16.20 5.36
CA LYS A 51 -17.06 15.71 5.44
C LYS A 51 -16.33 15.82 4.11
N LEU A 52 -17.00 15.54 2.99
CA LEU A 52 -16.42 15.70 1.66
C LEU A 52 -16.16 17.18 1.34
N ASN A 53 -17.02 18.08 1.78
CA ASN A 53 -16.81 19.52 1.63
C ASN A 53 -15.66 20.02 2.53
N GLU A 54 -15.59 19.56 3.78
CA GLU A 54 -14.47 19.80 4.70
C GLU A 54 -13.14 19.36 4.08
N PHE A 55 -13.10 18.16 3.49
CA PHE A 55 -11.94 17.65 2.78
C PHE A 55 -11.52 18.57 1.62
N LYS A 56 -12.48 19.00 0.78
CA LYS A 56 -12.21 19.91 -0.35
C LYS A 56 -11.63 21.24 0.13
N ILE A 57 -12.20 21.83 1.19
CA ILE A 57 -11.74 23.11 1.75
C ILE A 57 -10.34 22.96 2.32
N ALA A 58 -10.13 21.98 3.20
CA ALA A 58 -8.83 21.73 3.84
C ALA A 58 -7.73 21.44 2.81
N PHE A 59 -8.04 20.62 1.81
CA PHE A 59 -7.10 20.31 0.74
C PHE A 59 -6.78 21.55 -0.10
N ASN A 60 -7.79 22.33 -0.51
CA ASN A 60 -7.60 23.52 -1.33
C ASN A 60 -6.75 24.57 -0.60
N ASN A 61 -6.99 24.78 0.69
CA ASN A 61 -6.20 25.70 1.50
C ASN A 61 -4.72 25.28 1.54
N ARG A 62 -4.44 24.00 1.82
CA ARG A 62 -3.06 23.48 1.81
C ARG A 62 -2.42 23.51 0.43
N PHE A 63 -3.19 23.21 -0.61
CA PHE A 63 -2.71 23.25 -1.98
C PHE A 63 -2.37 24.68 -2.42
N GLN A 64 -3.14 25.68 -1.99
CA GLN A 64 -2.80 27.08 -2.21
C GLN A 64 -1.50 27.47 -1.52
N THR A 65 -1.30 27.07 -0.26
CA THR A 65 -0.02 27.28 0.45
C THR A 65 1.14 26.61 -0.30
N LEU A 66 0.94 25.39 -0.78
CA LEU A 66 1.94 24.68 -1.58
C LEU A 66 2.21 25.43 -2.89
N GLN A 67 1.18 25.85 -3.62
CA GLN A 67 1.32 26.61 -4.87
C GLN A 67 2.09 27.93 -4.67
N HIS A 68 1.89 28.61 -3.54
CA HIS A 68 2.66 29.80 -3.20
C HIS A 68 4.14 29.45 -3.02
N LEU A 69 4.44 28.41 -2.24
CA LEU A 69 5.80 27.93 -2.02
C LEU A 69 6.49 27.54 -3.35
N LEU A 70 5.78 26.84 -4.24
CA LEU A 70 6.31 26.41 -5.54
C LEU A 70 6.57 27.58 -6.51
N LYS A 71 5.93 28.73 -6.31
CA LYS A 71 6.17 29.94 -7.11
C LYS A 71 7.36 30.75 -6.62
N GLU A 72 7.66 30.68 -5.33
CA GLU A 72 8.75 31.43 -4.69
C GLU A 72 10.09 30.69 -4.75
N GLU A 73 10.05 29.36 -4.72
CA GLU A 73 11.25 28.51 -4.66
C GLU A 73 11.44 27.75 -5.99
N GLU A 74 12.66 27.79 -6.53
CA GLU A 74 13.05 27.05 -7.75
C GLU A 74 13.17 25.55 -7.42
N THR A 75 12.01 24.93 -7.24
CA THR A 75 11.84 23.56 -6.76
C THR A 75 11.87 22.56 -7.91
N THR A 76 12.45 21.39 -7.66
CA THR A 76 12.47 20.34 -8.67
C THR A 76 11.08 19.72 -8.84
N MET A 77 10.81 19.11 -10.00
CA MET A 77 9.54 18.43 -10.24
C MET A 77 9.30 17.27 -9.25
N GLU A 78 10.37 16.66 -8.74
CA GLU A 78 10.30 15.62 -7.71
C GLU A 78 9.85 16.19 -6.35
N ASP A 79 10.40 17.34 -5.96
CA ASP A 79 9.99 18.06 -4.74
C ASP A 79 8.53 18.51 -4.82
N ASN A 80 8.09 18.97 -5.98
CA ASN A 80 6.71 19.35 -6.24
C ASN A 80 5.77 18.16 -6.05
N TRP A 81 6.13 17.02 -6.63
CA TRP A 81 5.38 15.77 -6.45
C TRP A 81 5.35 15.31 -4.99
N LYS A 82 6.46 15.49 -4.26
CA LYS A 82 6.54 15.20 -2.83
C LYS A 82 5.61 16.10 -2.02
N GLY A 83 5.59 17.40 -2.30
CA GLY A 83 4.67 18.36 -1.66
C GLY A 83 3.21 18.00 -1.86
N ILE A 84 2.81 17.63 -3.08
CA ILE A 84 1.44 17.21 -3.39
C ILE A 84 1.06 15.95 -2.61
N LYS A 85 1.94 14.94 -2.58
CA LYS A 85 1.73 13.71 -1.79
C LYS A 85 1.53 14.02 -0.31
N VAL A 86 2.32 14.93 0.26
CA VAL A 86 2.22 15.34 1.66
C VAL A 86 0.91 16.10 1.92
N ALA A 87 0.53 17.06 1.08
CA ALA A 87 -0.71 17.82 1.20
C ALA A 87 -1.95 16.90 1.15
N LEU A 88 -1.93 15.91 0.26
CA LEU A 88 -3.01 14.93 0.15
C LEU A 88 -3.05 14.01 1.37
N THR A 89 -1.91 13.44 1.77
CA THR A 89 -1.83 12.48 2.89
C THR A 89 -2.24 13.13 4.21
N SER A 90 -1.75 14.35 4.49
CA SER A 90 -2.10 15.10 5.69
C SER A 90 -3.60 15.41 5.76
N THR A 91 -4.20 15.84 4.64
CA THR A 91 -5.64 16.14 4.59
C THR A 91 -6.49 14.88 4.74
N CYS A 92 -6.09 13.78 4.11
CA CYS A 92 -6.74 12.49 4.31
C CYS A 92 -6.68 12.06 5.79
N GLN A 93 -5.53 12.23 6.45
CA GLN A 93 -5.38 11.84 7.85
C GLN A 93 -6.22 12.70 8.80
N GLU A 94 -6.31 14.00 8.54
CA GLU A 94 -7.09 14.94 9.35
C GLU A 94 -8.60 14.74 9.19
N VAL A 95 -9.09 14.64 7.95
CA VAL A 95 -10.54 14.64 7.68
C VAL A 95 -11.12 13.23 7.67
N LEU A 96 -10.40 12.27 7.09
CA LEU A 96 -10.89 10.89 6.93
C LEU A 96 -10.39 9.98 8.06
N GLY A 97 -9.26 10.29 8.68
CA GLY A 97 -8.66 9.43 9.69
C GLY A 97 -8.31 8.04 9.18
N LEU A 98 -7.61 7.28 10.03
CA LEU A 98 -7.17 5.92 9.71
C LEU A 98 -8.27 4.91 10.04
N LYS A 99 -8.50 3.98 9.10
CA LYS A 99 -9.40 2.86 9.33
C LYS A 99 -8.79 1.94 10.38
N LYS A 100 -9.49 1.73 11.50
CA LYS A 100 -9.16 0.68 12.45
C LYS A 100 -9.31 -0.67 11.74
N GLN A 101 -8.23 -1.46 11.68
CA GLN A 101 -8.33 -2.83 11.22
C GLN A 101 -9.05 -3.64 12.31
N VAL A 102 -10.31 -3.97 12.08
CA VAL A 102 -10.98 -5.02 12.86
C VAL A 102 -10.34 -6.32 12.42
N ILE A 103 -9.36 -6.81 13.20
CA ILE A 103 -8.92 -8.20 13.09
C ILE A 103 -10.13 -9.01 13.57
N ARG A 104 -10.92 -9.53 12.63
CA ARG A 104 -11.96 -10.50 12.92
C ARG A 104 -11.23 -11.73 13.44
N GLY A 105 -11.29 -11.95 14.75
CA GLY A 105 -10.76 -13.16 15.39
C GLY A 105 -11.25 -14.38 14.63
N THR A 106 -10.33 -15.28 14.31
CA THR A 106 -10.64 -16.63 13.88
C THR A 106 -11.51 -17.29 14.95
N PRO A 107 -12.71 -17.80 14.63
CA PRO A 107 -13.43 -18.68 15.55
C PRO A 107 -12.60 -19.96 15.73
N GLU A 108 -12.45 -20.38 16.98
CA GLU A 108 -11.85 -21.65 17.40
C GLU A 108 -12.58 -22.86 16.78
#